data_AF-A0A3C2BCN3-F1
#
_entry.id   AF-A0A3C2BCN3-F1
#
_cell.length_a   1.000
_cell.length_b   1.000
_cell.length_c   1.000
_cell.angle_alpha   90.00
_cell.angle_beta   90.00
_cell.angle_gamma   90.00
#
_symmetry.space_group_name_H-M   'P 1'
#
loop_
_entity.id
_entity.type
_entity.pdbx_description
1 polymer ?
#
loop_
_entity_poly.entity_id
_entity_poly.type
_entity_poly.pdbx_seq_one_letter_code
_entity_poly.pdbx_strand_id
1 'polypeptide(L)'
;MPKDNDSIINDILKDTENQKKENTENSESDDAENFIEQSFRASEFKLRSAETVGDFQDYPENSGEETENVSDNEQEDTDKSEEFDDSSDDEQPEKKIPDKKKKKKRKKRKKHHYRLPGVLILTTLIFAVAISLSLVIIAYGKDMLGIGKSEATQLIVIPEGATTEEISLMLEKDGIIKSPEFFQLFSRLSKSDDEYIAGEHFVRPNMAYETIIEELTSIQSEEKVQVSVTFPEGITLVDAATKLEAANVCSASDFIFYFNSGGYGFDFESKLSSSTTLKFYRMEGYLFPDTYYFYENMSPEQVCQKIYLNFDQKMTAERYKKMEDLNITLDQLITLASIVQAEAPTMESMTMVASVFWNRLNNPDVFPLLQSDPTTYYARDVIKPNMEIEDQLILDAYDTYKSPGLPPGPICNPGIEAIDAVLENFPSNYYYFYANVNTAQTYFAETLEEHEANIEMVQQQIAEAEGGE
;
A
#
# COMPACT_ATOMS: atom_id res chain seq x y z
N MET A 1 -24.29 58.74 32.62
CA MET A 1 -23.91 58.48 31.21
C MET A 1 -23.41 57.05 31.16
N PRO A 2 -24.11 56.10 30.52
CA PRO A 2 -23.60 54.76 30.34
C PRO A 2 -22.62 54.76 29.16
N LYS A 3 -21.44 54.15 29.35
CA LYS A 3 -20.43 53.94 28.31
C LYS A 3 -20.85 52.72 27.48
N ASP A 4 -20.77 52.86 26.15
CA ASP A 4 -21.11 51.85 25.15
C ASP A 4 -20.34 50.54 25.35
N ASN A 5 -21.06 49.47 25.73
CA ASN A 5 -20.53 48.11 25.75
C ASN A 5 -20.33 47.53 24.34
N ASP A 6 -20.94 48.14 23.32
CA ASP A 6 -20.86 47.67 21.94
C ASP A 6 -19.53 48.01 21.26
N SER A 7 -18.77 49.00 21.75
CA SER A 7 -17.45 49.32 21.18
C SER A 7 -16.41 48.27 21.58
N ILE A 8 -16.44 47.80 22.83
CA ILE A 8 -15.46 46.85 23.36
C ILE A 8 -15.61 45.47 22.70
N ILE A 9 -16.85 45.05 22.43
CA ILE A 9 -17.12 43.76 21.76
C ILE A 9 -16.65 43.79 20.30
N ASN A 10 -16.82 44.92 19.60
CA ASN A 10 -16.37 45.06 18.22
C ASN A 10 -14.84 45.12 18.09
N ASP A 11 -14.14 45.66 19.10
CA ASP A 11 -12.68 45.68 19.12
C ASP A 11 -12.11 44.26 19.36
N ILE A 12 -12.72 43.48 20.26
CA ILE A 12 -12.33 42.07 20.53
C ILE A 12 -12.55 41.18 19.30
N LEU A 13 -13.66 41.36 18.57
CA LEU A 13 -13.94 40.59 17.36
C LEU A 13 -12.95 40.89 16.23
N LYS A 14 -12.50 42.14 16.09
CA LYS A 14 -11.47 42.52 15.12
C LYS A 14 -10.10 41.96 15.45
N ASP A 15 -9.72 41.93 16.73
CA ASP A 15 -8.45 41.33 17.16
C ASP A 15 -8.46 39.80 16.95
N THR A 16 -9.63 39.17 17.14
CA THR A 16 -9.78 37.73 16.89
C THR A 16 -9.72 37.38 15.40
N GLU A 17 -10.30 38.21 14.53
CA GLU A 17 -10.20 38.02 13.07
C GLU A 17 -8.79 38.29 12.52
N ASN A 18 -8.05 39.24 13.10
CA ASN A 18 -6.67 39.50 12.72
C ASN A 18 -5.72 38.37 13.16
N GLN A 19 -5.89 37.82 14.37
CA GLN A 19 -5.12 36.64 14.82
C GLN A 19 -5.42 35.40 13.97
N LYS A 20 -6.66 35.25 13.48
CA LYS A 20 -7.03 34.16 12.60
C LYS A 20 -6.42 34.30 11.20
N LYS A 21 -6.22 35.53 10.71
CA LYS A 21 -5.52 35.79 9.43
C LYS A 21 -4.00 35.57 9.54
N GLU A 22 -3.36 36.04 10.60
CA GLU A 22 -1.92 35.81 10.83
C GLU A 22 -1.58 34.31 10.99
N ASN A 23 -2.46 33.52 11.62
CA ASN A 23 -2.25 32.07 11.73
C ASN A 23 -2.51 31.28 10.44
N THR A 24 -3.24 31.85 9.48
CA THR A 24 -3.51 31.18 8.19
C THR A 24 -2.44 31.51 7.15
N GLU A 25 -1.79 32.69 7.23
CA GLU A 25 -0.70 33.07 6.31
C GLU A 25 0.66 32.45 6.70
N ASN A 26 0.88 32.07 7.96
CA ASN A 26 2.15 31.48 8.43
C ASN A 26 2.24 29.94 8.38
N SER A 27 1.18 29.21 8.01
CA SER A 27 1.17 27.74 8.05
C SER A 27 1.13 27.04 6.68
N GLU A 28 1.03 27.78 5.56
CA GLU A 28 0.80 27.16 4.24
C GLU A 28 1.93 27.41 3.21
N SER A 29 2.93 28.25 3.47
CA SER A 29 4.05 28.48 2.53
C SER A 29 5.34 27.74 2.86
N ASP A 30 5.71 27.66 4.15
CA ASP A 30 7.09 27.30 4.51
C ASP A 30 7.30 25.77 4.64
N ASP A 31 6.24 25.02 4.95
CA ASP A 31 6.28 23.55 5.10
C ASP A 31 6.24 22.83 3.75
N ALA A 32 5.57 23.40 2.75
CA ALA A 32 5.48 22.83 1.40
C ALA A 32 6.77 23.07 0.60
N GLU A 33 7.41 24.23 0.75
CA GLU A 33 8.66 24.55 0.07
C GLU A 33 9.85 23.72 0.60
N ASN A 34 9.92 23.48 1.92
CA ASN A 34 10.95 22.62 2.51
C ASN A 34 10.84 21.15 2.05
N PHE A 35 9.62 20.64 1.86
CA PHE A 35 9.40 19.27 1.40
C PHE A 35 9.79 19.09 -0.08
N ILE A 36 9.51 20.10 -0.91
CA ILE A 36 9.93 20.10 -2.32
C ILE A 36 11.46 20.19 -2.42
N GLU A 37 12.11 21.06 -1.64
CA GLU A 37 13.57 21.24 -1.70
C GLU A 37 14.34 20.00 -1.21
N GLN A 38 13.83 19.27 -0.21
CA GLN A 38 14.40 17.98 0.22
C GLN A 38 14.21 16.87 -0.83
N SER A 39 13.07 16.82 -1.51
CA SER A 39 12.82 15.84 -2.58
C SER A 39 13.73 16.04 -3.80
N PHE A 40 14.04 17.31 -4.14
CA PHE A 40 14.95 17.63 -5.23
C PHE A 40 16.40 17.25 -4.92
N ARG A 41 16.88 17.48 -3.69
CA ARG A 41 18.24 17.07 -3.26
C ARG A 41 18.44 15.55 -3.28
N ALA A 42 17.41 14.78 -2.92
CA ALA A 42 17.47 13.32 -3.00
C ALA A 42 17.57 12.82 -4.46
N SER A 43 16.95 13.53 -5.41
CA SER A 43 17.00 13.18 -6.84
C SER A 43 18.36 13.48 -7.50
N GLU A 44 19.03 14.58 -7.14
CA GLU A 44 20.37 14.90 -7.65
C GLU A 44 21.45 13.95 -7.13
N PHE A 45 21.30 13.45 -5.90
CA PHE A 45 22.25 12.48 -5.35
C PHE A 45 22.21 11.15 -6.11
N LYS A 46 21.03 10.72 -6.57
CA LYS A 46 20.81 9.49 -7.34
C LYS A 46 21.44 9.52 -8.74
N LEU A 47 21.52 10.71 -9.35
CA LEU A 47 22.16 10.92 -10.66
C LEU A 47 23.70 10.92 -10.57
N ARG A 48 24.27 11.43 -9.47
CA ARG A 48 25.72 11.54 -9.30
C ARG A 48 26.40 10.21 -8.96
N SER A 49 25.66 9.27 -8.38
CA SER A 49 26.14 7.92 -8.09
C SER A 49 26.15 6.97 -9.30
N ALA A 50 25.53 7.34 -10.42
CA ALA A 50 25.47 6.51 -11.63
C ALA A 50 26.63 6.75 -12.62
N GLU A 51 27.50 7.75 -12.40
CA GLU A 51 28.57 8.15 -13.33
C GLU A 51 29.98 7.62 -12.98
N THR A 52 30.11 6.73 -12.00
CA THR A 52 31.43 6.17 -11.63
C THR A 52 31.41 4.67 -11.44
N VAL A 53 31.32 3.90 -12.53
CA VAL A 53 32.03 2.61 -12.71
C VAL A 53 32.13 2.31 -14.21
N GLY A 54 33.35 2.12 -14.74
CA GLY A 54 33.56 1.46 -16.02
C GLY A 54 34.84 1.87 -16.73
N ASP A 55 36.00 1.39 -16.25
CA ASP A 55 37.25 1.42 -17.01
C ASP A 55 37.73 0.00 -17.30
N PHE A 56 37.95 -0.24 -18.60
CA PHE A 56 38.95 -1.10 -19.25
C PHE A 56 38.92 -2.64 -19.17
N GLN A 57 38.70 -3.30 -20.33
CA GLN A 57 39.72 -4.19 -20.96
C GLN A 57 39.46 -4.52 -22.46
N ASP A 58 40.33 -3.97 -23.32
CA ASP A 58 40.94 -4.41 -24.61
C ASP A 58 40.80 -5.90 -25.05
N TYR A 59 40.78 -6.39 -26.31
CA TYR A 59 41.26 -6.01 -27.69
C TYR A 59 40.68 -7.09 -28.69
N PRO A 60 40.91 -7.11 -30.03
CA PRO A 60 41.30 -6.05 -30.98
C PRO A 60 40.51 -5.99 -32.32
N GLU A 61 40.72 -4.88 -33.03
CA GLU A 61 40.41 -4.61 -34.44
C GLU A 61 41.17 -5.50 -35.43
N ASN A 62 40.63 -5.68 -36.65
CA ASN A 62 41.44 -5.45 -37.85
C ASN A 62 40.60 -5.09 -39.09
N SER A 63 40.96 -3.99 -39.72
CA SER A 63 40.60 -3.56 -41.07
C SER A 63 41.66 -4.03 -42.07
N GLY A 64 41.29 -4.40 -43.30
CA GLY A 64 42.27 -4.63 -44.36
C GLY A 64 41.64 -5.00 -45.69
N GLU A 65 41.87 -4.13 -46.67
CA GLU A 65 41.57 -4.23 -48.10
C GLU A 65 42.13 -5.50 -48.76
N GLU A 66 41.52 -5.98 -49.86
CA GLU A 66 42.22 -6.12 -51.15
C GLU A 66 41.28 -6.56 -52.30
N THR A 67 41.72 -6.19 -53.49
CA THR A 67 41.07 -6.14 -54.78
C THR A 67 41.24 -7.41 -55.64
N GLU A 68 40.34 -7.53 -56.62
CA GLU A 68 40.54 -8.09 -57.97
C GLU A 68 40.51 -9.62 -58.25
N ASN A 69 39.46 -9.99 -59.00
CA ASN A 69 39.48 -10.62 -60.34
C ASN A 69 39.33 -12.15 -60.54
N VAL A 70 38.23 -12.46 -61.25
CA VAL A 70 38.07 -13.36 -62.44
C VAL A 70 37.43 -14.76 -62.26
N SER A 71 36.25 -14.86 -62.92
CA SER A 71 35.60 -15.97 -63.65
C SER A 71 35.11 -17.22 -62.87
N ASP A 72 34.02 -17.92 -63.22
CA ASP A 72 33.22 -18.02 -64.44
C ASP A 72 31.77 -18.49 -64.11
N ASN A 73 30.87 -18.10 -65.01
CA ASN A 73 29.65 -18.76 -65.50
C ASN A 73 28.41 -19.14 -64.66
N GLU A 74 27.29 -18.72 -65.28
CA GLU A 74 26.05 -19.46 -65.58
C GLU A 74 24.78 -19.24 -64.73
N GLN A 75 23.78 -18.67 -65.44
CA GLN A 75 22.32 -18.86 -65.37
C GLN A 75 21.60 -18.38 -64.09
N GLU A 76 20.41 -17.78 -64.10
CA GLU A 76 19.37 -17.57 -65.11
C GLU A 76 18.42 -16.45 -64.58
N ASP A 77 17.89 -15.64 -65.51
CA ASP A 77 16.51 -15.12 -65.63
C ASP A 77 15.74 -14.56 -64.40
N THR A 78 14.92 -13.52 -64.48
CA THR A 78 14.46 -12.60 -65.55
C THR A 78 13.67 -11.49 -64.86
N ASP A 79 13.73 -10.25 -65.37
CA ASP A 79 12.69 -9.24 -65.19
C ASP A 79 12.51 -8.45 -66.50
N LYS A 80 11.25 -8.12 -66.78
CA LYS A 80 10.69 -7.22 -67.81
C LYS A 80 10.78 -7.58 -69.29
N SER A 81 9.62 -7.52 -69.93
CA SER A 81 9.46 -7.23 -71.35
C SER A 81 8.35 -6.18 -71.57
N GLU A 82 8.70 -5.17 -72.38
CA GLU A 82 7.76 -4.39 -73.18
C GLU A 82 7.84 -4.86 -74.65
N GLU A 83 6.73 -4.63 -75.35
CA GLU A 83 6.53 -4.52 -76.81
C GLU A 83 6.80 -5.71 -77.74
N PHE A 84 5.83 -5.98 -78.63
CA PHE A 84 6.08 -6.15 -80.06
C PHE A 84 4.79 -5.95 -80.89
N ASP A 85 4.96 -5.23 -81.99
CA ASP A 85 4.04 -5.00 -83.11
C ASP A 85 4.43 -5.94 -84.27
N ASP A 86 3.46 -6.41 -85.07
CA ASP A 86 3.75 -6.99 -86.40
C ASP A 86 2.56 -6.84 -87.38
N SER A 87 2.96 -6.47 -88.60
CA SER A 87 2.39 -6.32 -89.95
C SER A 87 1.03 -6.99 -90.31
N SER A 88 0.33 -6.71 -91.43
CA SER A 88 0.70 -6.27 -92.80
C SER A 88 -0.57 -5.89 -93.62
N ASP A 89 -0.40 -5.05 -94.66
CA ASP A 89 -1.05 -4.94 -96.00
C ASP A 89 -2.61 -5.10 -96.15
N ASP A 90 -3.37 -4.43 -97.03
CA ASP A 90 -3.09 -3.70 -98.27
C ASP A 90 -4.34 -2.86 -98.72
N GLU A 91 -4.11 -1.97 -99.69
CA GLU A 91 -5.04 -1.36 -100.67
C GLU A 91 -6.16 -0.35 -100.29
N GLN A 92 -5.92 0.89 -100.72
CA GLN A 92 -6.84 1.98 -101.08
C GLN A 92 -7.51 1.70 -102.46
N PRO A 93 -8.65 2.35 -102.88
CA PRO A 93 -8.68 3.81 -103.02
C PRO A 93 -10.04 4.59 -103.00
N GLU A 94 -9.86 5.91 -102.88
CA GLU A 94 -10.57 7.03 -103.53
C GLU A 94 -11.93 7.61 -103.04
N LYS A 95 -11.82 8.87 -102.57
CA LYS A 95 -12.53 10.11 -103.00
C LYS A 95 -14.06 10.29 -102.79
N LYS A 96 -14.45 11.24 -101.90
CA LYS A 96 -15.07 12.58 -102.16
C LYS A 96 -15.92 13.12 -100.98
N ILE A 97 -15.95 14.45 -100.90
CA ILE A 97 -16.51 15.37 -99.89
C ILE A 97 -18.04 15.64 -100.15
N PRO A 98 -18.76 16.54 -99.43
CA PRO A 98 -19.57 16.40 -98.19
C PRO A 98 -21.11 16.61 -98.37
N ASP A 99 -21.86 16.60 -97.24
CA ASP A 99 -22.75 17.70 -96.76
C ASP A 99 -24.20 17.36 -96.32
N LYS A 100 -24.57 17.91 -95.15
CA LYS A 100 -25.88 18.33 -94.60
C LYS A 100 -27.03 17.37 -94.18
N LYS A 101 -27.25 17.41 -92.84
CA LYS A 101 -28.49 17.73 -92.07
C LYS A 101 -29.70 16.78 -92.11
N LYS A 102 -30.15 16.33 -90.91
CA LYS A 102 -31.38 16.83 -90.23
C LYS A 102 -31.59 16.21 -88.84
N LYS A 103 -32.01 17.07 -87.89
CA LYS A 103 -32.39 16.79 -86.49
C LYS A 103 -33.65 15.91 -86.38
N LYS A 104 -33.70 15.02 -85.38
CA LYS A 104 -34.92 14.73 -84.61
C LYS A 104 -34.60 14.49 -83.12
N LYS A 105 -35.10 15.38 -82.26
CA LYS A 105 -35.15 15.24 -80.79
C LYS A 105 -36.24 14.22 -80.42
N ARG A 106 -35.95 13.28 -79.52
CA ARG A 106 -36.95 12.56 -78.71
C ARG A 106 -36.43 12.37 -77.27
N LYS A 107 -37.34 12.57 -76.32
CA LYS A 107 -37.15 12.93 -74.90
C LYS A 107 -36.44 11.86 -74.06
N LYS A 108 -35.38 12.25 -73.33
CA LYS A 108 -34.81 11.48 -72.21
C LYS A 108 -35.77 11.51 -71.02
N ARG A 109 -36.31 10.37 -70.60
CA ARG A 109 -36.91 10.21 -69.26
C ARG A 109 -35.77 10.25 -68.24
N LYS A 110 -35.70 11.32 -67.44
CA LYS A 110 -34.79 11.38 -66.29
C LYS A 110 -35.28 10.36 -65.26
N LYS A 111 -34.54 9.26 -65.07
CA LYS A 111 -34.67 8.43 -63.86
C LYS A 111 -34.11 9.27 -62.71
N HIS A 112 -34.94 9.53 -61.71
CA HIS A 112 -34.56 10.30 -60.53
C HIS A 112 -33.55 9.46 -59.71
N HIS A 113 -32.29 9.91 -59.62
CA HIS A 113 -31.27 9.30 -58.76
C HIS A 113 -31.55 9.69 -57.30
N TYR A 114 -32.35 8.88 -56.58
CA TYR A 114 -32.53 9.00 -55.12
C TYR A 114 -31.63 8.04 -54.31
N ARG A 115 -30.55 7.51 -54.91
CA ARG A 115 -29.65 6.54 -54.23
C ARG A 115 -28.42 7.16 -53.54
N LEU A 116 -28.09 8.43 -53.83
CA LEU A 116 -26.93 9.12 -53.25
C LEU A 116 -27.05 9.47 -51.75
N PRO A 117 -28.19 9.99 -51.23
CA PRO A 117 -28.29 10.31 -49.80
C PRO A 117 -28.32 9.06 -48.92
N GLY A 118 -28.93 7.96 -49.40
CA GLY A 118 -28.97 6.69 -48.67
C GLY A 118 -27.58 6.04 -48.53
N VAL A 119 -26.72 6.16 -49.54
CA VAL A 119 -25.34 5.65 -49.47
C VAL A 119 -24.51 6.47 -48.48
N LEU A 120 -24.64 7.80 -48.48
CA LEU A 120 -23.93 8.66 -47.52
C LEU A 120 -24.33 8.35 -46.06
N ILE A 121 -25.63 8.23 -45.79
CA ILE A 121 -26.15 7.87 -44.47
C ILE A 121 -25.64 6.50 -44.02
N LEU A 122 -25.63 5.51 -44.92
CA LEU A 122 -25.12 4.17 -44.63
C LEU A 122 -23.60 4.20 -44.35
N THR A 123 -22.82 4.95 -45.14
CA THR A 123 -21.37 5.07 -44.90
C THR A 123 -21.07 5.77 -43.57
N THR A 124 -21.80 6.83 -43.22
CA THR A 124 -21.63 7.51 -41.93
C THR A 124 -22.03 6.60 -40.77
N LEU A 125 -23.07 5.77 -40.94
CA LEU A 125 -23.47 4.78 -39.95
C LEU A 125 -22.38 3.72 -39.74
N ILE A 126 -21.81 3.20 -40.83
CA ILE A 126 -20.72 2.20 -40.77
C ILE A 126 -19.50 2.79 -40.08
N PHE A 127 -19.10 4.03 -40.43
CA PHE A 127 -17.99 4.71 -39.75
C PHE A 127 -18.29 4.97 -38.28
N ALA A 128 -19.51 5.38 -37.93
CA ALA A 128 -19.91 5.57 -36.54
C ALA A 128 -19.85 4.26 -35.74
N VAL A 129 -20.33 3.14 -36.32
CA VAL A 129 -20.25 1.81 -35.70
C VAL A 129 -18.81 1.36 -35.56
N ALA A 130 -17.96 1.55 -36.59
CA ALA A 130 -16.55 1.20 -36.54
C ALA A 130 -15.79 2.01 -35.49
N ILE A 131 -16.06 3.32 -35.38
CA ILE A 131 -15.48 4.18 -34.34
C ILE A 131 -15.96 3.74 -32.96
N SER A 132 -17.25 3.47 -32.78
CA SER A 132 -17.77 2.98 -31.50
C SER A 132 -17.14 1.64 -31.11
N LEU A 133 -17.00 0.72 -32.07
CA LEU A 133 -16.38 -0.58 -31.85
C LEU A 133 -14.89 -0.42 -31.52
N SER A 134 -14.19 0.49 -32.20
CA SER A 134 -12.79 0.80 -31.92
C SER A 134 -12.61 1.40 -30.52
N LEU A 135 -13.47 2.32 -30.09
CA LEU A 135 -13.42 2.89 -28.73
C LEU A 135 -13.67 1.83 -27.66
N VAL A 136 -14.61 0.91 -27.91
CA VAL A 136 -14.87 -0.23 -27.04
C VAL A 136 -13.63 -1.14 -26.98
N ILE A 137 -13.08 -1.56 -28.13
CA ILE A 137 -11.88 -2.40 -28.18
C ILE A 137 -10.69 -1.73 -27.48
N ILE A 138 -10.51 -0.42 -27.63
CA ILE A 138 -9.44 0.32 -26.95
C ILE A 138 -9.69 0.36 -25.44
N ALA A 139 -10.92 0.62 -25.00
CA ALA A 139 -11.24 0.67 -23.57
C ALA A 139 -11.01 -0.68 -22.88
N TYR A 140 -11.59 -1.76 -23.41
CA TYR A 140 -11.42 -3.11 -22.86
C TYR A 140 -10.00 -3.64 -23.08
N GLY A 141 -9.37 -3.35 -24.22
CA GLY A 141 -7.99 -3.74 -24.50
C GLY A 141 -6.98 -3.07 -23.58
N LYS A 142 -7.19 -1.79 -23.22
CA LYS A 142 -6.37 -1.11 -22.21
C LYS A 142 -6.51 -1.75 -20.83
N ASP A 143 -7.72 -2.13 -20.45
CA ASP A 143 -7.98 -2.80 -19.17
C ASP A 143 -7.35 -4.19 -19.12
N MET A 144 -7.52 -4.97 -20.19
CA MET A 144 -6.98 -6.32 -20.38
C MET A 144 -5.45 -6.37 -20.38
N LEU A 145 -4.80 -5.34 -20.92
CA LEU A 145 -3.34 -5.24 -20.98
C LEU A 145 -2.75 -4.44 -19.80
N GLY A 146 -3.57 -4.01 -18.84
CA GLY A 146 -3.11 -3.23 -17.68
C GLY A 146 -2.55 -1.84 -18.01
N ILE A 147 -2.82 -1.28 -19.20
CA ILE A 147 -2.17 -0.06 -19.69
C ILE A 147 -2.63 1.17 -18.90
N GLY A 148 -1.66 1.86 -18.28
CA GLY A 148 -1.89 3.10 -17.54
C GLY A 148 -2.51 2.89 -16.15
N LYS A 149 -2.34 1.70 -15.58
CA LYS A 149 -2.71 1.38 -14.20
C LYS A 149 -1.48 1.39 -13.27
N SER A 150 -1.75 1.33 -11.97
CA SER A 150 -0.71 1.31 -10.94
C SER A 150 0.17 0.05 -11.05
N GLU A 151 1.45 0.22 -10.74
CA GLU A 151 2.41 -0.89 -10.59
C GLU A 151 2.51 -1.40 -9.15
N ALA A 152 1.73 -0.81 -8.23
CA ALA A 152 1.72 -1.22 -6.83
C ALA A 152 1.20 -2.66 -6.69
N THR A 153 1.99 -3.50 -6.01
CA THR A 153 1.61 -4.86 -5.65
C THR A 153 0.50 -4.83 -4.61
N GLN A 154 -0.56 -5.60 -4.85
CA GLN A 154 -1.70 -5.76 -3.96
C GLN A 154 -1.88 -7.23 -3.62
N LEU A 155 -2.06 -7.50 -2.32
CA LEU A 155 -2.43 -8.79 -1.78
C LEU A 155 -3.93 -9.01 -1.93
N ILE A 156 -4.32 -10.16 -2.48
CA ILE A 156 -5.70 -10.63 -2.53
C ILE A 156 -5.78 -12.02 -1.90
N VAL A 157 -6.90 -12.32 -1.25
CA VAL A 157 -7.14 -13.63 -0.61
C VAL A 157 -8.28 -14.32 -1.35
N ILE A 158 -7.99 -15.38 -2.09
CA ILE A 158 -9.00 -16.18 -2.78
C ILE A 158 -9.60 -17.21 -1.81
N PRO A 159 -10.92 -17.18 -1.55
CA PRO A 159 -11.59 -18.19 -0.75
C PRO A 159 -11.56 -19.57 -1.40
N GLU A 160 -11.62 -20.63 -0.59
CA GLU A 160 -11.74 -21.99 -1.10
C GLU A 160 -13.03 -22.18 -1.91
N GLY A 161 -12.89 -22.71 -3.13
CA GLY A 161 -14.02 -22.93 -4.04
C GLY A 161 -14.62 -21.66 -4.64
N ALA A 162 -13.94 -20.51 -4.53
CA ALA A 162 -14.39 -19.26 -5.13
C ALA A 162 -14.56 -19.39 -6.66
N THR A 163 -15.69 -18.90 -7.16
CA THR A 163 -16.02 -18.91 -8.58
C THR A 163 -15.28 -17.79 -9.33
N THR A 164 -15.11 -17.94 -10.66
CA THR A 164 -14.55 -16.89 -11.52
C THR A 164 -15.33 -15.56 -11.39
N GLU A 165 -16.65 -15.64 -11.15
CA GLU A 165 -17.49 -14.46 -10.94
C GLU A 165 -17.11 -13.73 -9.65
N GLU A 166 -17.05 -14.45 -8.52
CA GLU A 166 -16.64 -13.89 -7.22
C GLU A 166 -15.24 -13.29 -7.29
N ILE A 167 -14.28 -14.00 -7.89
CA ILE A 167 -12.90 -13.51 -8.06
C ILE A 167 -12.87 -12.24 -8.92
N SER A 168 -13.62 -12.20 -10.02
CA SER A 168 -13.66 -11.01 -10.89
C SER A 168 -14.24 -9.78 -10.17
N LEU A 169 -15.25 -9.97 -9.31
CA LEU A 169 -15.84 -8.89 -8.52
C LEU A 169 -14.90 -8.42 -7.41
N MET A 170 -14.13 -9.33 -6.80
CA MET A 170 -13.07 -8.98 -5.85
C MET A 170 -11.98 -8.16 -6.52
N LEU A 171 -11.47 -8.61 -7.66
CA LEU A 171 -10.45 -7.89 -8.44
C LEU A 171 -10.91 -6.49 -8.87
N GLU A 172 -12.20 -6.32 -9.18
CA GLU A 172 -12.76 -5.00 -9.49
C GLU A 172 -12.88 -4.13 -8.24
N LYS A 173 -13.39 -4.68 -7.14
CA LYS A 173 -13.52 -3.97 -5.85
C LYS A 173 -12.17 -3.42 -5.39
N ASP A 174 -11.12 -4.21 -5.55
CA ASP A 174 -9.74 -3.84 -5.18
C ASP A 174 -9.04 -3.01 -6.28
N GLY A 175 -9.76 -2.65 -7.35
CA GLY A 175 -9.28 -1.77 -8.42
C GLY A 175 -8.22 -2.37 -9.34
N ILE A 176 -8.01 -3.69 -9.28
CA ILE A 176 -7.04 -4.43 -10.09
C ILE A 176 -7.54 -4.51 -11.54
N ILE A 177 -8.84 -4.79 -11.73
CA ILE A 177 -9.51 -4.78 -13.05
C ILE A 177 -10.65 -3.76 -13.07
N LYS A 178 -11.13 -3.38 -14.26
CA LYS A 178 -12.33 -2.52 -14.41
C LYS A 178 -13.54 -3.22 -14.99
N SER A 179 -13.33 -4.40 -15.58
CA SER A 179 -14.34 -5.07 -16.40
C SER A 179 -14.50 -6.55 -15.98
N PRO A 180 -15.23 -6.84 -14.89
CA PRO A 180 -15.42 -8.21 -14.40
C PRO A 180 -15.93 -9.16 -15.47
N GLU A 181 -16.93 -8.75 -16.27
CA GLU A 181 -17.54 -9.62 -17.26
C GLU A 181 -16.56 -9.98 -18.39
N PHE A 182 -15.68 -9.04 -18.73
CA PHE A 182 -14.64 -9.28 -19.73
C PHE A 182 -13.54 -10.18 -19.20
N PHE A 183 -13.15 -10.03 -17.92
CA PHE A 183 -12.24 -10.94 -17.25
C PHE A 183 -12.80 -12.36 -17.19
N GLN A 184 -14.08 -12.51 -16.81
CA GLN A 184 -14.77 -13.81 -16.80
C GLN A 184 -14.81 -14.45 -18.19
N LEU A 185 -15.12 -13.67 -19.24
CA LEU A 185 -15.11 -14.16 -20.61
C LEU A 185 -13.71 -14.63 -21.01
N PHE A 186 -12.68 -13.83 -20.71
CA PHE A 186 -11.29 -14.16 -21.02
C PHE A 186 -10.82 -15.40 -20.28
N SER A 187 -11.04 -15.50 -18.95
CA SER A 187 -10.72 -16.68 -18.13
C SER A 187 -11.32 -17.97 -18.71
N ARG A 188 -12.61 -17.95 -19.08
CA ARG A 188 -13.29 -19.10 -19.71
C ARG A 188 -12.73 -19.45 -21.09
N LEU A 189 -12.32 -18.46 -21.88
CA LEU A 189 -11.79 -18.67 -23.23
C LEU A 189 -10.34 -19.14 -23.23
N SER A 190 -9.53 -18.68 -22.27
CA SER A 190 -8.12 -19.04 -22.11
C SER A 190 -7.91 -20.47 -21.60
N LYS A 191 -8.99 -21.26 -21.46
CA LYS A 191 -8.98 -22.66 -21.01
C LYS A 191 -8.30 -22.86 -19.65
N SER A 192 -8.66 -22.04 -18.68
CA SER A 192 -8.45 -22.38 -17.26
C SER A 192 -9.56 -23.34 -16.81
N ASP A 193 -9.44 -24.62 -17.20
CA ASP A 193 -10.06 -25.73 -16.44
C ASP A 193 -9.26 -25.98 -15.13
N ASP A 194 -8.18 -25.21 -14.90
CA ASP A 194 -7.47 -25.15 -13.63
C ASP A 194 -8.30 -24.33 -12.62
N GLU A 195 -8.67 -24.97 -11.52
CA GLU A 195 -9.31 -24.30 -10.39
C GLU A 195 -8.38 -23.22 -9.84
N TYR A 196 -8.91 -22.01 -9.64
CA TYR A 196 -8.19 -20.95 -8.95
C TYR A 196 -7.72 -21.44 -7.58
N ILE A 197 -6.46 -21.19 -7.27
CA ILE A 197 -5.86 -21.68 -6.04
C ILE A 197 -6.34 -20.81 -4.89
N ALA A 198 -6.89 -21.43 -3.86
CA ALA A 198 -7.27 -20.73 -2.65
C ALA A 198 -6.03 -20.24 -1.88
N GLY A 199 -6.15 -19.07 -1.25
CA GLY A 199 -5.09 -18.49 -0.43
C GLY A 199 -4.66 -17.09 -0.88
N GLU A 200 -3.51 -16.68 -0.38
CA GLU A 200 -2.92 -15.37 -0.61
C GLU A 200 -2.21 -15.30 -1.97
N HIS A 201 -2.54 -14.28 -2.76
CA HIS A 201 -1.91 -14.00 -4.04
C HIS A 201 -1.49 -12.54 -4.12
N PHE A 202 -0.42 -12.27 -4.85
CA PHE A 202 0.07 -10.91 -5.08
C PHE A 202 -0.08 -10.56 -6.55
N VAL A 203 -0.88 -9.54 -6.84
CA VAL A 203 -1.16 -9.09 -8.20
C VAL A 203 -0.91 -7.59 -8.32
N ARG A 204 -0.69 -7.12 -9.55
CA ARG A 204 -0.56 -5.69 -9.84
C ARG A 204 -1.64 -5.26 -10.84
N PRO A 205 -2.26 -4.09 -10.68
CA PRO A 205 -3.24 -3.58 -11.63
C PRO A 205 -2.70 -3.47 -13.07
N ASN A 206 -1.41 -3.22 -13.25
CA ASN A 206 -0.77 -3.15 -14.57
C ASN A 206 -0.49 -4.51 -15.23
N MET A 207 -0.76 -5.64 -14.56
CA MET A 207 -0.66 -6.95 -15.18
C MET A 207 -1.74 -7.14 -16.25
N ALA A 208 -1.39 -7.87 -17.30
CA ALA A 208 -2.38 -8.33 -18.25
C ALA A 208 -3.28 -9.39 -17.60
N TYR A 209 -4.51 -9.54 -18.08
CA TYR A 209 -5.44 -10.55 -17.56
C TYR A 209 -4.87 -11.97 -17.60
N GLU A 210 -4.09 -12.28 -18.64
CA GLU A 210 -3.38 -13.56 -18.77
C GLU A 210 -2.44 -13.79 -17.57
N THR A 211 -1.57 -12.82 -17.27
CA THR A 211 -0.68 -12.88 -16.10
C THR A 211 -1.45 -12.93 -14.79
N ILE A 212 -2.54 -12.16 -14.64
CA ILE A 212 -3.37 -12.23 -13.42
C ILE A 212 -3.94 -13.65 -13.26
N ILE A 213 -4.47 -14.25 -14.33
CA ILE A 213 -5.00 -15.62 -14.26
C ILE A 213 -3.88 -16.60 -13.91
N GLU A 214 -2.73 -16.51 -14.57
CA GLU A 214 -1.55 -17.35 -14.27
C GLU A 214 -1.13 -17.24 -12.80
N GLU A 215 -1.07 -16.04 -12.24
CA GLU A 215 -0.74 -15.84 -10.82
C GLU A 215 -1.75 -16.52 -9.89
N LEU A 216 -3.04 -16.51 -10.27
CA LEU A 216 -4.12 -17.08 -9.45
C LEU A 216 -4.34 -18.58 -9.64
N THR A 217 -3.81 -19.18 -10.72
CA THR A 217 -3.96 -20.61 -11.02
C THR A 217 -2.64 -21.39 -10.91
N SER A 218 -1.49 -20.69 -10.84
CA SER A 218 -0.19 -21.33 -10.71
C SER A 218 0.21 -21.50 -9.25
N ILE A 219 0.56 -22.74 -8.87
CA ILE A 219 1.26 -22.97 -7.62
C ILE A 219 2.68 -22.43 -7.83
N GLN A 220 2.99 -21.22 -7.35
CA GLN A 220 4.32 -20.59 -7.43
C GLN A 220 5.46 -21.39 -6.73
N SER A 221 5.27 -22.66 -6.36
CA SER A 221 5.94 -23.27 -5.21
C SER A 221 6.65 -24.61 -5.48
N GLU A 222 7.29 -24.80 -6.64
CA GLU A 222 8.33 -25.85 -6.73
C GLU A 222 9.76 -25.33 -6.51
N GLU A 223 10.02 -24.03 -6.71
CA GLU A 223 11.38 -23.46 -6.60
C GLU A 223 11.61 -22.52 -5.40
N LYS A 224 10.55 -22.05 -4.73
CA LYS A 224 10.68 -21.11 -3.60
C LYS A 224 10.73 -21.85 -2.27
N VAL A 225 11.81 -21.66 -1.51
CA VAL A 225 11.96 -22.21 -0.16
C VAL A 225 11.02 -21.45 0.79
N GLN A 226 10.07 -22.17 1.38
CA GLN A 226 9.17 -21.62 2.40
C GLN A 226 9.87 -21.61 3.77
N VAL A 227 9.71 -20.52 4.51
CA VAL A 227 10.26 -20.31 5.86
C VAL A 227 9.15 -19.85 6.81
N SER A 228 9.10 -20.44 8.00
CA SER A 228 8.17 -20.04 9.06
C SER A 228 8.85 -19.10 10.05
N VAL A 229 8.24 -17.94 10.31
CA VAL A 229 8.74 -16.95 11.28
C VAL A 229 7.65 -16.69 12.32
N THR A 230 7.98 -16.93 13.60
CA THR A 230 7.08 -16.66 14.73
C THR A 230 7.46 -15.35 15.41
N PHE A 231 6.49 -14.44 15.47
CA PHE A 231 6.56 -13.19 16.23
C PHE A 231 5.81 -13.39 17.56
N PRO A 232 6.52 -13.52 18.70
CA PRO A 232 5.88 -13.60 20.01
C PRO A 232 5.21 -12.27 20.36
N GLU A 233 4.20 -12.35 21.23
CA GLU A 233 3.56 -11.15 21.79
C GLU A 233 4.59 -10.29 22.54
N GLY A 234 4.44 -8.97 22.44
CA GLY A 234 5.38 -8.03 23.03
C GLY A 234 6.67 -7.82 22.23
N ILE A 235 6.80 -8.42 21.03
CA ILE A 235 7.94 -8.14 20.15
C ILE A 235 7.93 -6.69 19.65
N THR A 236 9.10 -6.08 19.50
CA THR A 236 9.25 -4.75 18.87
C THR A 236 9.36 -4.87 17.35
N LEU A 237 9.10 -3.79 16.62
CA LEU A 237 9.24 -3.79 15.17
C LEU A 237 10.69 -4.08 14.73
N VAL A 238 11.68 -3.61 15.49
CA VAL A 238 13.11 -3.83 15.24
C VAL A 238 13.51 -5.30 15.42
N ASP A 239 13.01 -5.94 16.48
CA ASP A 239 13.26 -7.37 16.72
C ASP A 239 12.59 -8.23 15.64
N ALA A 240 11.38 -7.85 15.20
CA ALA A 240 10.70 -8.52 14.11
C ALA A 240 11.47 -8.41 12.79
N ALA A 241 12.01 -7.22 12.48
CA ALA A 241 12.86 -7.00 11.31
C ALA A 241 14.11 -7.90 11.34
N THR A 242 14.74 -8.03 12.50
CA THR A 242 15.91 -8.89 12.70
C THR A 242 15.56 -10.38 12.52
N LYS A 243 14.39 -10.81 12.99
CA LYS A 243 13.91 -12.19 12.75
C LYS A 243 13.66 -12.49 11.27
N LEU A 244 13.09 -11.53 10.53
CA LEU A 244 12.86 -11.67 9.09
C LEU A 244 14.18 -11.79 8.32
N GLU A 245 15.16 -10.96 8.65
CA GLU A 245 16.49 -11.00 8.03
C GLU A 245 17.24 -12.29 8.36
N ALA A 246 17.21 -12.73 9.62
CA ALA A 246 17.82 -13.99 10.04
C ALA A 246 17.19 -15.22 9.36
N ALA A 247 15.93 -15.13 8.96
CA ALA A 247 15.22 -16.16 8.21
C ALA A 247 15.37 -16.03 6.67
N ASN A 248 16.24 -15.13 6.19
CA ASN A 248 16.44 -14.83 4.76
C ASN A 248 15.15 -14.41 4.02
N VAL A 249 14.19 -13.83 4.73
CA VAL A 249 12.92 -13.39 4.12
C VAL A 249 13.12 -12.09 3.36
N CYS A 250 13.59 -11.05 4.05
CA CYS A 250 13.94 -9.74 3.49
C CYS A 250 14.92 -9.01 4.42
N SER A 251 15.56 -7.93 3.93
CA SER A 251 16.47 -7.13 4.77
C SER A 251 15.71 -6.41 5.88
N ALA A 252 16.33 -6.32 7.07
CA ALA A 252 15.74 -5.63 8.21
C ALA A 252 15.47 -4.14 7.92
N SER A 253 16.40 -3.45 7.25
CA SER A 253 16.23 -2.02 6.92
C SER A 253 15.11 -1.78 5.92
N ASP A 254 15.00 -2.65 4.91
CA ASP A 254 13.94 -2.56 3.91
C ASP A 254 12.59 -2.84 4.56
N PHE A 255 12.49 -3.87 5.41
CA PHE A 255 11.28 -4.16 6.16
C PHE A 255 10.86 -2.96 7.02
N ILE A 256 11.75 -2.39 7.84
CA ILE A 256 11.44 -1.20 8.66
C ILE A 256 10.92 -0.06 7.78
N PHE A 257 11.57 0.20 6.63
CA PHE A 257 11.18 1.28 5.73
C PHE A 257 9.79 1.05 5.12
N TYR A 258 9.56 -0.10 4.49
CA TYR A 258 8.30 -0.40 3.82
C TYR A 258 7.15 -0.55 4.81
N PHE A 259 7.39 -1.21 5.95
CA PHE A 259 6.39 -1.37 7.00
C PHE A 259 5.99 -0.02 7.58
N ASN A 260 6.92 0.92 7.81
CA ASN A 260 6.52 2.26 8.28
C ASN A 260 5.87 3.13 7.21
N SER A 261 6.14 2.87 5.92
CA SER A 261 5.54 3.63 4.81
C SER A 261 4.05 3.38 4.68
N GLY A 262 3.60 2.13 4.85
CA GLY A 262 2.19 1.74 4.66
C GLY A 262 1.65 2.12 3.28
N GLY A 263 0.35 2.41 3.21
CA GLY A 263 -0.34 2.76 1.97
C GLY A 263 -0.73 1.54 1.13
N TYR A 264 -1.00 0.41 1.80
CA TYR A 264 -1.37 -0.83 1.14
C TYR A 264 -2.89 -0.99 0.94
N GLY A 265 -3.69 -0.12 1.58
CA GLY A 265 -5.13 -0.05 1.38
C GLY A 265 -5.95 -0.91 2.34
N PHE A 266 -5.36 -1.32 3.46
CA PHE A 266 -6.10 -2.04 4.51
C PHE A 266 -7.00 -1.10 5.31
N ASP A 267 -8.14 -1.61 5.80
CA ASP A 267 -9.18 -0.79 6.43
C ASP A 267 -8.64 -0.07 7.68
N PHE A 268 -7.81 -0.74 8.49
CA PHE A 268 -7.23 -0.14 9.70
C PHE A 268 -6.34 1.07 9.40
N GLU A 269 -5.70 1.15 8.22
CA GLU A 269 -4.82 2.28 7.87
C GLU A 269 -5.58 3.60 7.83
N SER A 270 -6.86 3.55 7.42
CA SER A 270 -7.76 4.72 7.41
C SER A 270 -8.17 5.18 8.82
N LYS A 271 -7.92 4.35 9.84
CA LYS A 271 -8.25 4.58 11.26
C LYS A 271 -7.05 5.04 12.08
N LEU A 272 -5.85 5.08 11.50
CA LEU A 272 -4.67 5.63 12.13
C LEU A 272 -4.86 7.13 12.36
N SER A 273 -4.51 7.59 13.56
CA SER A 273 -4.56 9.02 13.87
C SER A 273 -3.51 9.79 13.06
N SER A 274 -3.73 11.10 12.84
CA SER A 274 -2.73 11.96 12.18
C SER A 274 -1.37 11.87 12.90
N SER A 275 -0.31 11.74 12.10
CA SER A 275 1.06 11.52 12.55
C SER A 275 1.56 12.67 13.43
N THR A 276 1.82 12.39 14.70
CA THR A 276 2.66 13.25 15.53
C THR A 276 4.13 13.03 15.18
N THR A 277 4.92 14.11 15.13
CA THR A 277 6.37 14.02 14.92
C THR A 277 7.10 13.33 16.07
N LEU A 278 6.43 13.16 17.22
CA LEU A 278 6.97 12.48 18.40
C LEU A 278 6.84 10.95 18.32
N LYS A 279 6.06 10.40 17.38
CA LYS A 279 5.92 8.95 17.21
C LYS A 279 7.09 8.43 16.38
N PHE A 280 7.94 7.61 17.00
CA PHE A 280 9.22 7.21 16.39
C PHE A 280 9.01 6.26 15.21
N TYR A 281 8.44 5.07 15.45
CA TYR A 281 7.99 4.18 14.39
C TYR A 281 6.48 4.35 14.20
N ARG A 282 6.07 4.81 13.02
CA ARG A 282 4.67 5.03 12.66
C ARG A 282 3.82 3.77 12.86
N MET A 283 4.39 2.60 12.55
CA MET A 283 3.69 1.31 12.57
C MET A 283 4.13 0.35 13.70
N GLU A 284 4.85 0.81 14.72
CA GLU A 284 4.98 0.00 15.96
C GLU A 284 3.59 -0.28 16.54
N GLY A 285 3.37 -1.53 16.97
CA GLY A 285 2.07 -1.99 17.50
C GLY A 285 1.14 -2.63 16.45
N TYR A 286 1.45 -2.49 15.17
CA TYR A 286 0.60 -2.93 14.06
C TYR A 286 1.06 -4.23 13.39
N LEU A 287 2.18 -4.82 13.84
CA LEU A 287 2.61 -6.15 13.45
C LEU A 287 1.96 -7.17 14.38
N PHE A 288 0.82 -7.73 13.99
CA PHE A 288 0.11 -8.65 14.89
C PHE A 288 0.97 -9.89 15.22
N PRO A 289 1.20 -10.23 16.50
CA PRO A 289 1.99 -11.40 16.89
C PRO A 289 1.34 -12.71 16.44
N ASP A 290 2.05 -13.47 15.60
CA ASP A 290 1.60 -14.77 15.09
C ASP A 290 2.76 -15.55 14.47
N THR A 291 2.49 -16.76 13.98
CA THR A 291 3.40 -17.49 13.09
C THR A 291 3.02 -17.26 11.63
N TYR A 292 3.96 -16.71 10.88
CA TYR A 292 3.79 -16.39 9.46
C TYR A 292 4.62 -17.34 8.60
N TYR A 293 4.10 -17.67 7.43
CA TYR A 293 4.80 -18.47 6.42
C TYR A 293 5.19 -17.56 5.25
N PHE A 294 6.49 -17.37 5.07
CA PHE A 294 7.08 -16.55 4.01
C PHE A 294 7.86 -17.43 3.03
N TYR A 295 8.36 -16.81 1.96
CA TYR A 295 9.38 -17.39 1.11
C TYR A 295 10.72 -16.68 1.33
N GLU A 296 11.82 -17.38 1.10
CA GLU A 296 13.13 -16.73 1.06
C GLU A 296 13.18 -15.68 -0.07
N ASN A 297 13.81 -14.53 0.20
CA ASN A 297 13.93 -13.40 -0.72
C ASN A 297 12.58 -12.84 -1.22
N MET A 298 11.55 -12.90 -0.38
CA MET A 298 10.25 -12.28 -0.65
C MET A 298 10.38 -10.75 -0.68
N SER A 299 9.58 -10.07 -1.50
CA SER A 299 9.65 -8.61 -1.55
C SER A 299 9.22 -8.01 -0.20
N PRO A 300 9.90 -6.98 0.32
CA PRO A 300 9.52 -6.33 1.57
C PRO A 300 8.04 -5.88 1.57
N GLU A 301 7.53 -5.37 0.46
CA GLU A 301 6.13 -4.96 0.33
C GLU A 301 5.16 -6.13 0.48
N GLN A 302 5.49 -7.29 -0.08
CA GLN A 302 4.68 -8.50 0.06
C GLN A 302 4.68 -9.00 1.52
N VAL A 303 5.85 -8.97 2.18
CA VAL A 303 6.00 -9.30 3.60
C VAL A 303 5.14 -8.37 4.47
N CYS A 304 5.21 -7.05 4.21
CA CYS A 304 4.42 -6.06 4.93
C CYS A 304 2.91 -6.29 4.75
N GLN A 305 2.45 -6.47 3.51
CA GLN A 305 1.03 -6.70 3.22
C GLN A 305 0.48 -7.96 3.91
N LYS A 306 1.28 -9.04 3.98
CA LYS A 306 0.88 -10.26 4.69
C LYS A 306 0.68 -10.01 6.20
N ILE A 307 1.56 -9.22 6.80
CA ILE A 307 1.46 -8.85 8.22
C ILE A 307 0.28 -7.90 8.46
N TYR A 308 0.09 -6.92 7.58
CA TYR A 308 -1.02 -5.96 7.64
C TYR A 308 -2.37 -6.67 7.53
N LEU A 309 -2.50 -7.63 6.61
CA LEU A 309 -3.71 -8.43 6.46
C LEU A 309 -4.07 -9.11 7.78
N ASN A 310 -3.08 -9.71 8.47
CA ASN A 310 -3.36 -10.39 9.72
C ASN A 310 -3.87 -9.40 10.78
N PHE A 311 -3.20 -8.25 10.95
CA PHE A 311 -3.67 -7.21 11.88
C PHE A 311 -5.08 -6.72 11.54
N ASP A 312 -5.34 -6.42 10.27
CA ASP A 312 -6.64 -5.95 9.78
C ASP A 312 -7.76 -6.96 10.09
N GLN A 313 -7.49 -8.26 9.91
CA GLN A 313 -8.42 -9.33 10.26
C GLN A 313 -8.70 -9.45 11.76
N LYS A 314 -7.73 -9.11 12.63
CA LYS A 314 -7.97 -9.10 14.09
C LYS A 314 -8.81 -7.90 14.51
N MET A 315 -8.76 -6.79 13.78
CA MET A 315 -9.58 -5.62 14.05
C MET A 315 -10.98 -5.77 13.47
N THR A 316 -11.80 -6.56 14.16
CA THR A 316 -13.17 -6.85 13.75
C THR A 316 -14.11 -5.64 13.92
N ALA A 317 -15.24 -5.66 13.23
CA ALA A 317 -16.31 -4.68 13.42
C ALA A 317 -16.78 -4.57 14.88
N GLU A 318 -16.72 -5.67 15.66
CA GLU A 318 -17.04 -5.64 17.09
C GLU A 318 -15.99 -4.83 17.88
N ARG A 319 -14.69 -5.01 17.61
CA ARG A 319 -13.63 -4.24 18.27
C ARG A 319 -13.73 -2.77 17.92
N TYR A 320 -13.95 -2.43 16.65
CA TYR A 320 -14.19 -1.04 16.24
C TYR A 320 -15.40 -0.43 16.94
N LYS A 321 -16.49 -1.19 17.10
CA LYS A 321 -17.64 -0.72 17.86
C LYS A 321 -17.31 -0.46 19.34
N LYS A 322 -16.57 -1.36 20.00
CA LYS A 322 -16.12 -1.14 21.39
C LYS A 322 -15.25 0.11 21.52
N MET A 323 -14.38 0.38 20.54
CA MET A 323 -13.59 1.61 20.50
C MET A 323 -14.46 2.87 20.39
N GLU A 324 -15.49 2.84 19.54
CA GLU A 324 -16.45 3.93 19.41
C GLU A 324 -17.22 4.16 20.73
N ASP A 325 -17.66 3.08 21.39
CA ASP A 325 -18.36 3.14 22.69
C ASP A 325 -17.46 3.73 23.80
N LEU A 326 -16.14 3.48 23.74
CA LEU A 326 -15.14 4.02 24.66
C LEU A 326 -14.59 5.40 24.23
N ASN A 327 -14.95 5.87 23.03
CA ASN A 327 -14.43 7.10 22.42
C ASN A 327 -12.89 7.16 22.39
N ILE A 328 -12.25 6.06 21.96
CA ILE A 328 -10.79 5.98 21.78
C ILE A 328 -10.40 5.75 20.31
N THR A 329 -9.23 6.28 19.93
CA THR A 329 -8.66 6.02 18.61
C THR A 329 -7.94 4.67 18.56
N LEU A 330 -7.67 4.19 17.34
CA LEU A 330 -6.88 2.97 17.15
C LEU A 330 -5.48 3.11 17.76
N ASP A 331 -4.81 4.24 17.53
CA ASP A 331 -3.50 4.53 18.11
C ASP A 331 -3.54 4.48 19.65
N GLN A 332 -4.56 5.04 20.29
CA GLN A 332 -4.69 5.01 21.75
C GLN A 332 -4.91 3.58 22.27
N LEU A 333 -5.79 2.82 21.61
CA LEU A 333 -6.06 1.42 21.96
C LEU A 333 -4.78 0.60 21.91
N ILE A 334 -4.08 0.60 20.77
CA ILE A 334 -2.89 -0.22 20.56
C ILE A 334 -1.74 0.26 21.46
N THR A 335 -1.62 1.56 21.71
CA THR A 335 -0.63 2.10 22.64
C THR A 335 -0.86 1.57 24.05
N LEU A 336 -2.08 1.69 24.56
CA LEU A 336 -2.41 1.18 25.89
C LEU A 336 -2.26 -0.35 25.97
N ALA A 337 -2.70 -1.09 24.94
CA ALA A 337 -2.54 -2.53 24.88
C ALA A 337 -1.06 -2.97 24.89
N SER A 338 -0.17 -2.23 24.23
CA SER A 338 1.27 -2.52 24.25
C SER A 338 1.90 -2.34 25.64
N ILE A 339 1.44 -1.34 26.40
CA ILE A 339 1.87 -1.14 27.79
C ILE A 339 1.35 -2.28 28.67
N VAL A 340 0.07 -2.63 28.53
CA VAL A 340 -0.56 -3.75 29.27
C VAL A 340 0.16 -5.08 28.98
N GLN A 341 0.45 -5.38 27.71
CA GLN A 341 1.18 -6.59 27.32
C GLN A 341 2.55 -6.68 27.98
N ALA A 342 3.26 -5.56 28.11
CA ALA A 342 4.61 -5.54 28.69
C ALA A 342 4.61 -5.68 30.21
N GLU A 343 3.52 -5.29 30.89
CA GLU A 343 3.38 -5.34 32.35
C GLU A 343 2.81 -6.68 32.86
N ALA A 344 1.98 -7.34 32.05
CA ALA A 344 1.15 -8.45 32.50
C ALA A 344 1.34 -9.71 31.63
N PRO A 345 1.75 -10.85 32.20
CA PRO A 345 1.97 -12.08 31.44
C PRO A 345 0.72 -12.94 31.21
N THR A 346 -0.42 -12.64 31.84
CA THR A 346 -1.65 -13.44 31.73
C THR A 346 -2.87 -12.57 31.46
N MET A 347 -3.88 -13.11 30.78
CA MET A 347 -5.12 -12.39 30.49
C MET A 347 -5.80 -11.78 31.74
N GLU A 348 -5.80 -12.50 32.87
CA GLU A 348 -6.39 -12.01 34.12
C GLU A 348 -5.61 -10.80 34.67
N SER A 349 -4.27 -10.86 34.67
CA SER A 349 -3.47 -9.71 35.10
C SER A 349 -3.56 -8.56 34.10
N MET A 350 -3.64 -8.82 32.80
CA MET A 350 -3.82 -7.80 31.76
C MET A 350 -5.12 -7.02 31.97
N THR A 351 -6.24 -7.70 32.26
CA THR A 351 -7.54 -7.06 32.52
C THR A 351 -7.46 -6.10 33.71
N MET A 352 -6.83 -6.55 34.80
CA MET A 352 -6.69 -5.74 36.00
C MET A 352 -5.68 -4.59 35.82
N VAL A 353 -4.56 -4.82 35.15
CA VAL A 353 -3.58 -3.77 34.82
C VAL A 353 -4.18 -2.72 33.88
N ALA A 354 -4.95 -3.14 32.87
CA ALA A 354 -5.70 -2.25 32.01
C ALA A 354 -6.67 -1.37 32.82
N SER A 355 -7.37 -1.93 33.82
CA SER A 355 -8.25 -1.15 34.70
C SER A 355 -7.49 -0.06 35.48
N VAL A 356 -6.27 -0.34 35.95
CA VAL A 356 -5.44 0.66 36.66
C VAL A 356 -5.07 1.81 35.73
N PHE A 357 -4.63 1.52 34.51
CA PHE A 357 -4.28 2.56 33.55
C PHE A 357 -5.49 3.38 33.12
N TRP A 358 -6.64 2.74 32.90
CA TRP A 358 -7.90 3.44 32.65
C TRP A 358 -8.28 4.38 33.80
N ASN A 359 -8.17 3.91 35.04
CA ASN A 359 -8.44 4.74 36.22
C ASN A 359 -7.52 5.95 36.29
N ARG A 360 -6.22 5.79 36.01
CA ARG A 360 -5.27 6.92 35.95
C ARG A 360 -5.60 7.89 34.82
N LEU A 361 -5.81 7.38 33.59
CA LEU A 361 -6.14 8.19 32.41
C LEU A 361 -7.45 8.98 32.58
N ASN A 362 -8.42 8.42 33.31
CA ASN A 362 -9.69 9.09 33.60
C ASN A 362 -9.61 10.07 34.78
N ASN A 363 -8.49 10.11 35.52
CA ASN A 363 -8.27 11.02 36.66
C ASN A 363 -6.94 11.79 36.53
N PRO A 364 -6.70 12.51 35.42
CA PRO A 364 -5.40 13.12 35.12
C PRO A 364 -4.99 14.23 36.10
N ASP A 365 -5.95 14.86 36.81
CA ASP A 365 -5.65 15.88 37.82
C ASP A 365 -4.93 15.31 39.05
N VAL A 366 -5.17 14.03 39.35
CA VAL A 366 -4.57 13.31 40.49
C VAL A 366 -3.44 12.39 40.01
N PHE A 367 -3.63 11.75 38.86
CA PHE A 367 -2.71 10.79 38.26
C PHE A 367 -2.31 11.26 36.84
N PRO A 368 -1.48 12.31 36.72
CA PRO A 368 -1.09 12.82 35.41
C PRO A 368 -0.18 11.85 34.64
N LEU A 369 0.55 10.97 35.34
CA LEU A 369 1.57 10.08 34.80
C LEU A 369 1.15 8.61 34.92
N LEU A 370 1.47 7.79 33.91
CA LEU A 370 1.20 6.35 33.95
C LEU A 370 2.27 5.57 34.73
N GLN A 371 3.53 6.02 34.68
CA GLN A 371 4.65 5.45 35.45
C GLN A 371 4.86 3.95 35.20
N SER A 372 5.02 3.58 33.93
CA SER A 372 5.26 2.20 33.51
C SER A 372 6.70 2.04 33.00
N ASP A 373 7.47 1.17 33.66
CA ASP A 373 8.88 0.89 33.36
C ASP A 373 9.14 0.49 31.90
N PRO A 374 8.32 -0.40 31.28
CA PRO A 374 8.44 -0.75 29.86
C PRO A 374 8.52 0.46 28.91
N THR A 375 7.85 1.57 29.24
CA THR A 375 7.86 2.77 28.40
C THR A 375 9.22 3.47 28.40
N THR A 376 9.86 3.55 29.57
CA THR A 376 11.24 4.04 29.72
C THR A 376 12.24 3.11 29.04
N TYR A 377 12.03 1.78 29.14
CA TYR A 377 12.89 0.80 28.48
C TYR A 377 12.78 0.88 26.96
N TYR A 378 11.58 1.04 26.41
CA TYR A 378 11.41 1.24 24.97
C TYR A 378 12.15 2.49 24.47
N ALA A 379 12.01 3.62 25.18
CA ALA A 379 12.74 4.84 24.84
C ALA A 379 14.26 4.62 24.87
N ARG A 380 14.79 3.95 25.89
CA ARG A 380 16.23 3.73 26.09
C ARG A 380 16.83 2.68 25.15
N ASP A 381 16.14 1.56 24.96
CA ASP A 381 16.71 0.34 24.39
C ASP A 381 16.25 0.12 22.93
N VAL A 382 15.16 0.75 22.50
CA VAL A 382 14.64 0.64 21.14
C VAL A 382 14.77 1.96 20.40
N ILE A 383 14.23 3.05 20.94
CA ILE A 383 14.24 4.34 20.23
C ILE A 383 15.67 4.88 20.14
N LYS A 384 16.34 5.10 21.28
CA LYS A 384 17.65 5.74 21.33
C LYS A 384 18.72 5.07 20.44
N PRO A 385 18.86 3.73 20.38
CA PRO A 385 19.86 3.10 19.53
C PRO A 385 19.54 3.15 18.03
N ASN A 386 18.27 3.37 17.66
CA ASN A 386 17.81 3.38 16.27
C ASN A 386 17.59 4.80 15.72
N MET A 387 17.82 5.84 16.54
CA MET A 387 17.81 7.24 16.10
C MET A 387 19.12 7.59 15.38
N GLU A 388 19.01 8.22 14.21
CA GLU A 388 20.17 8.80 13.52
C GLU A 388 20.72 10.01 14.28
N ILE A 389 19.82 10.86 14.78
CA ILE A 389 20.13 12.02 15.61
C ILE A 389 19.31 11.90 16.89
N GLU A 390 19.98 11.92 18.04
CA GLU A 390 19.32 11.84 19.34
C GLU A 390 18.39 13.05 19.55
N ASP A 391 17.11 12.78 19.75
CA ASP A 391 16.09 13.76 20.11
C ASP A 391 15.50 13.44 21.48
N GLN A 392 15.91 14.22 22.48
CA GLN A 392 15.45 14.04 23.85
C GLN A 392 13.93 14.24 24.01
N LEU A 393 13.29 15.04 23.14
CA LEU A 393 11.84 15.25 23.20
C LEU A 393 11.09 13.96 22.88
N ILE A 394 11.56 13.18 21.91
CA ILE A 394 10.96 11.89 21.58
C ILE A 394 11.19 10.90 22.72
N LEU A 395 12.40 10.85 23.29
CA LEU A 395 12.70 9.96 24.42
C LEU A 395 11.84 10.27 25.65
N ASP A 396 11.71 11.56 26.00
CA ASP A 396 10.90 11.98 27.13
C ASP A 396 9.40 11.83 26.86
N ALA A 397 8.96 11.93 25.60
CA ALA A 397 7.56 11.72 25.22
C ALA A 397 7.11 10.26 25.44
N TYR A 398 7.99 9.28 25.21
CA TYR A 398 7.70 7.88 25.50
C TYR A 398 7.85 7.53 26.99
N ASP A 399 8.69 8.23 27.73
CA ASP A 399 8.93 7.96 29.16
C ASP A 399 7.74 8.44 30.03
N THR A 400 6.85 7.51 30.41
CA THR A 400 5.63 7.83 31.18
C THR A 400 5.88 8.22 32.65
N TYR A 401 7.14 8.30 33.08
CA TYR A 401 7.53 8.98 34.30
C TYR A 401 7.76 10.48 34.12
N LYS A 402 7.89 10.95 32.87
CA LYS A 402 8.16 12.36 32.54
C LYS A 402 7.00 13.02 31.80
N SER A 403 6.36 12.28 30.90
CA SER A 403 5.27 12.81 30.07
C SER A 403 3.90 12.34 30.54
N PRO A 404 2.91 13.24 30.61
CA PRO A 404 1.56 12.89 31.05
C PRO A 404 0.77 12.12 29.99
N GLY A 405 -0.14 11.27 30.45
CA GLY A 405 -1.02 10.47 29.59
C GLY A 405 -0.31 9.33 28.86
N LEU A 406 -0.87 8.94 27.71
CA LEU A 406 -0.29 7.90 26.85
C LEU A 406 0.93 8.45 26.09
N PRO A 407 1.95 7.61 25.84
CA PRO A 407 3.05 7.98 24.97
C PRO A 407 2.57 8.18 23.51
N PRO A 408 3.39 8.80 22.63
CA PRO A 408 3.02 9.08 21.23
C PRO A 408 2.65 7.86 20.38
N GLY A 409 3.01 6.65 20.82
CA GLY A 409 2.66 5.42 20.14
C GLY A 409 3.00 4.17 20.96
N PRO A 410 2.73 2.99 20.40
CA PRO A 410 2.99 1.71 21.07
C PRO A 410 4.47 1.48 21.36
N ILE A 411 4.75 0.63 22.35
CA ILE A 411 6.11 0.25 22.78
C ILE A 411 6.49 -1.19 22.40
N CYS A 412 5.54 -1.93 21.83
CA CYS A 412 5.70 -3.28 21.31
C CYS A 412 4.43 -3.65 20.52
N ASN A 413 4.41 -4.86 19.96
CA ASN A 413 3.25 -5.41 19.28
C ASN A 413 2.43 -6.30 20.24
N PRO A 414 1.24 -5.85 20.67
CA PRO A 414 0.42 -6.58 21.64
C PRO A 414 -0.31 -7.77 21.00
N GLY A 415 -0.55 -8.80 21.80
CA GLY A 415 -1.45 -9.90 21.46
C GLY A 415 -2.92 -9.50 21.54
N ILE A 416 -3.80 -10.41 21.12
CA ILE A 416 -5.24 -10.14 21.11
C ILE A 416 -5.82 -10.03 22.52
N GLU A 417 -5.25 -10.76 23.49
CA GLU A 417 -5.69 -10.72 24.89
C GLU A 417 -5.47 -9.34 25.52
N ALA A 418 -4.32 -8.70 25.24
CA ALA A 418 -4.04 -7.35 25.72
C ALA A 418 -4.95 -6.30 25.04
N ILE A 419 -5.22 -6.44 23.74
CA ILE A 419 -6.17 -5.57 23.02
C ILE A 419 -7.57 -5.70 23.62
N ASP A 420 -8.04 -6.92 23.83
CA ASP A 420 -9.38 -7.18 24.37
C ASP A 420 -9.49 -6.73 25.84
N ALA A 421 -8.47 -6.91 26.66
CA ALA A 421 -8.43 -6.42 28.04
C ALA A 421 -8.62 -4.89 28.13
N VAL A 422 -8.04 -4.13 27.20
CA VAL A 422 -8.24 -2.68 27.14
C VAL A 422 -9.66 -2.32 26.70
N LEU A 423 -10.20 -3.04 25.70
CA LEU A 423 -11.56 -2.82 25.19
C LEU A 423 -12.66 -3.23 26.17
N GLU A 424 -12.37 -4.16 27.08
CA GLU A 424 -13.31 -4.55 28.14
C GLU A 424 -13.52 -3.44 29.17
N ASN A 425 -12.52 -2.56 29.37
CA ASN A 425 -12.55 -1.45 30.32
C ASN A 425 -13.11 -1.88 31.69
N PHE A 426 -12.51 -2.94 32.26
CA PHE A 426 -13.01 -3.57 33.47
C PHE A 426 -13.08 -2.57 34.63
N PRO A 427 -14.23 -2.43 35.32
CA PRO A 427 -14.37 -1.46 36.40
C PRO A 427 -13.63 -1.91 37.67
N SER A 428 -12.75 -1.06 38.18
CA SER A 428 -12.08 -1.25 39.46
C SER A 428 -11.81 0.12 40.13
N ASN A 429 -11.39 0.12 41.39
CA ASN A 429 -10.92 1.32 42.08
C ASN A 429 -9.39 1.34 42.24
N TYR A 430 -8.68 0.46 41.54
CA TYR A 430 -7.23 0.33 41.70
C TYR A 430 -6.50 1.40 40.90
N TYR A 431 -5.49 2.00 41.53
CA TYR A 431 -4.60 3.00 40.93
C TYR A 431 -3.13 2.57 40.93
N TYR A 432 -2.82 1.46 41.60
CA TYR A 432 -1.47 0.94 41.74
C TYR A 432 -1.46 -0.57 41.56
N PHE A 433 -0.36 -1.09 41.06
CA PHE A 433 -0.09 -2.53 41.04
C PHE A 433 1.40 -2.79 41.28
N TYR A 434 1.71 -3.97 41.80
CA TYR A 434 3.08 -4.46 41.95
C TYR A 434 3.13 -5.96 41.68
N ALA A 435 3.97 -6.38 40.74
CA ALA A 435 4.12 -7.78 40.37
C ALA A 435 5.24 -8.44 41.16
N ASN A 436 4.99 -9.64 41.67
CA ASN A 436 6.03 -10.52 42.17
C ASN A 436 6.55 -11.39 41.02
N VAL A 437 7.74 -11.05 40.52
CA VAL A 437 8.38 -11.73 39.39
C VAL A 437 8.64 -13.22 39.61
N ASN A 438 8.82 -13.66 40.87
CA ASN A 438 9.11 -15.05 41.19
C ASN A 438 7.84 -15.93 41.17
N THR A 439 6.68 -15.35 41.50
CA THR A 439 5.41 -16.08 41.59
C THR A 439 4.44 -15.78 40.45
N ALA A 440 4.76 -14.79 39.61
CA ALA A 440 3.87 -14.21 38.60
C ALA A 440 2.54 -13.67 39.15
N GLN A 441 2.46 -13.42 40.47
CA GLN A 441 1.28 -12.83 41.09
C GLN A 441 1.37 -11.29 41.07
N THR A 442 0.28 -10.64 40.69
CA THR A 442 0.16 -9.17 40.72
C THR A 442 -0.75 -8.74 41.85
N TYR A 443 -0.30 -7.76 42.64
CA TYR A 443 -1.03 -7.18 43.76
C TYR A 443 -1.52 -5.79 43.38
N PHE A 444 -2.79 -5.49 43.62
CA PHE A 444 -3.44 -4.23 43.25
C PHE A 444 -3.80 -3.43 44.50
N ALA A 445 -3.76 -2.10 44.41
CA ALA A 445 -4.04 -1.20 45.52
C ALA A 445 -4.81 0.04 45.06
N GLU A 446 -5.74 0.50 45.91
CA GLU A 446 -6.52 1.73 45.68
C GLU A 446 -5.73 2.95 46.14
N THR A 447 -4.90 2.79 47.18
CA THR A 447 -4.13 3.88 47.81
C THR A 447 -2.63 3.65 47.76
N LEU A 448 -1.85 4.72 47.91
CA LEU A 448 -0.40 4.65 47.99
C LEU A 448 0.08 3.84 49.22
N GLU A 449 -0.60 3.97 50.36
CA GLU A 449 -0.25 3.24 51.58
C GLU A 449 -0.42 1.71 51.40
N GLU A 450 -1.50 1.28 50.75
CA GLU A 450 -1.70 -0.13 50.38
C GLU A 450 -0.64 -0.61 49.38
N HIS A 451 -0.25 0.24 48.42
CA HIS A 451 0.78 -0.09 47.45
C HIS A 451 2.16 -0.27 48.11
N GLU A 452 2.55 0.64 49.02
CA GLU A 452 3.78 0.53 49.80
C GLU A 452 3.80 -0.76 50.64
N ALA A 453 2.67 -1.11 51.28
CA ALA A 453 2.53 -2.36 52.02
C ALA A 453 2.66 -3.60 51.11
N ASN A 454 2.10 -3.56 49.89
CA ASN A 454 2.25 -4.63 48.91
C ASN A 454 3.72 -4.80 48.46
N ILE A 455 4.45 -3.69 48.26
CA ILE A 455 5.87 -3.71 47.92
C ILE A 455 6.68 -4.37 49.05
N GLU A 456 6.49 -3.94 50.30
CA GLU A 456 7.19 -4.50 51.46
C GLU A 456 6.92 -6.00 51.60
N MET A 457 5.66 -6.42 51.45
CA MET A 457 5.27 -7.83 51.49
C MET A 457 5.96 -8.65 50.39
N VAL A 458 5.96 -8.18 49.15
CA VAL A 458 6.58 -8.91 48.03
C VAL A 458 8.10 -8.97 48.20
N GLN A 459 8.74 -7.90 48.65
CA GLN A 459 10.18 -7.90 48.93
C GLN A 459 10.55 -8.89 50.03
N GLN A 460 9.72 -9.03 51.07
CA GLN A 460 9.90 -10.05 52.10
C GLN A 460 9.77 -11.46 51.52
N GLN A 461 8.75 -11.72 50.69
CA GLN A 461 8.57 -13.02 50.01
C GLN A 461 9.78 -13.39 49.15
N ILE A 462 10.37 -12.42 48.43
CA ILE A 462 11.56 -12.63 47.60
C ILE A 462 12.77 -12.97 48.49
N ALA A 463 13.00 -12.19 49.56
CA ALA A 463 14.12 -12.41 50.47
C ALA A 463 14.03 -13.76 51.22
N GLU A 464 12.83 -14.20 51.58
CA GLU A 464 12.61 -15.52 52.21
C GLU A 464 12.88 -16.67 51.23
N ALA A 465 12.53 -16.52 49.95
CA ALA A 465 12.80 -17.51 48.93
C ALA A 465 14.31 -17.63 48.63
N GLU A 466 15.05 -16.51 48.64
CA GLU A 466 16.50 -16.48 48.41
C GLU A 466 17.31 -16.93 49.63
N GLY A 467 16.80 -16.72 50.85
CA GLY A 467 17.47 -17.12 52.10
C GLY A 467 17.19 -18.56 52.55
N GLY A 468 16.37 -19.31 51.81
CA GLY A 468 15.97 -20.69 52.10
C GLY A 468 16.75 -21.78 51.36
N GLU A 469 17.67 -21.41 50.46
CA GLU A 469 18.68 -22.29 49.83
C GLU A 469 19.99 -22.30 50.64
#